data_AF-A0A2H1EJJ7-F1
#
_entry.id   AF-A0A2H1EJJ7-F1
#
_cell.length_a   1.000
_cell.length_b   1.000
_cell.length_c   1.000
_cell.angle_alpha   90.00
_cell.angle_beta   90.00
_cell.angle_gamma   90.00
#
_symmetry.space_group_name_H-M   'P 1'
#
loop_
_entity.id
_entity.type
_entity.pdbx_description
1 polymer ?
#
loop_
_entity_poly.entity_id
_entity_poly.type
_entity_poly.pdbx_seq_one_letter_code
_entity_poly.pdbx_strand_id
1 'polypeptide(L)'
;MPAVSFLKAAKYQDGHAGYSDPLDEQHFVVDTLNKLQKLKEWKDTAVIILYDDSDGWYDHVMPPILNQSNDPLQDVSCGIAKPGDYKDRCGYGPRQPLLVISPYAKENYVDHTVTNQASVLKFIEDNWNLGQLSDPQSFDKKSGSLDNMFDFEHGDVDKLFLDPITGLRK
;
A
#
# COMPACT_ATOMS: atom_id res chain seq x y z
N MET A 1 18.71 -9.45 -4.62
CA MET A 1 18.11 -8.35 -3.81
C MET A 1 17.67 -8.87 -2.43
N PRO A 2 17.43 -8.02 -1.41
CA PRO A 2 16.75 -8.43 -0.18
C PRO A 2 15.37 -9.03 -0.45
N ALA A 3 14.89 -9.92 0.42
CA ALA A 3 13.57 -10.54 0.29
C ALA A 3 12.42 -9.52 0.45
N VAL A 4 12.56 -8.60 1.41
CA VAL A 4 11.63 -7.49 1.64
C VAL A 4 12.45 -6.20 1.67
N SER A 5 12.01 -5.18 0.92
CA SER A 5 12.64 -3.87 0.87
C SER A 5 11.58 -2.78 0.98
N PHE A 6 11.77 -1.84 1.90
CA PHE A 6 10.97 -0.63 2.00
C PHE A 6 11.76 0.54 1.40
N LEU A 7 11.15 1.23 0.44
CA LEU A 7 11.71 2.42 -0.17
C LEU A 7 10.86 3.61 0.24
N LYS A 8 11.51 4.65 0.77
CA LYS A 8 10.90 5.98 0.95
C LYS A 8 11.71 6.96 0.12
N ALA A 9 11.03 7.80 -0.64
CA ALA A 9 11.68 8.79 -1.47
C ALA A 9 12.45 9.80 -0.61
N ALA A 10 13.37 10.54 -1.24
CA ALA A 10 13.88 11.76 -0.63
C ALA A 10 12.72 12.74 -0.41
N LYS A 11 12.80 13.57 0.62
CA LYS A 11 11.74 14.51 1.03
C LYS A 11 11.08 15.25 -0.15
N TYR A 12 11.85 15.75 -1.10
CA TYR A 12 11.31 16.53 -2.22
C TYR A 12 10.55 15.69 -3.27
N GLN A 13 10.58 14.36 -3.19
CA GLN A 13 9.98 13.43 -4.17
C GLN A 13 9.00 12.43 -3.52
N ASP A 14 8.56 12.67 -2.29
CA ASP A 14 7.69 11.73 -1.57
C ASP A 14 6.19 11.99 -1.78
N GLY A 15 5.83 12.98 -2.62
CA GLY A 15 4.46 13.33 -2.95
C GLY A 15 3.77 14.21 -1.92
N HIS A 16 4.41 14.51 -0.78
CA HIS A 16 3.78 15.34 0.25
C HIS A 16 3.68 16.80 -0.17
N ALA A 17 2.49 17.38 0.00
CA ALA A 17 2.22 18.76 -0.36
C ALA A 17 3.12 19.74 0.42
N GLY A 18 3.46 20.85 -0.25
CA GLY A 18 4.23 21.95 0.33
C GLY A 18 5.75 21.85 0.14
N TYR A 19 6.30 20.66 -0.10
CA TYR A 19 7.73 20.49 -0.41
C TYR A 19 8.04 19.41 -1.44
N SER A 20 7.04 18.64 -1.89
CA SER A 20 7.07 17.76 -3.04
C SER A 20 5.84 18.07 -3.93
N ASP A 21 5.77 17.43 -5.09
CA ASP A 21 4.65 17.50 -6.01
C ASP A 21 4.57 16.22 -6.88
N PRO A 22 3.48 16.03 -7.65
CA PRO A 22 3.31 14.84 -8.48
C PRO A 22 4.40 14.64 -9.55
N LEU A 23 5.06 15.70 -10.02
CA LEU A 23 6.13 15.58 -11.02
C LEU A 23 7.41 15.08 -10.36
N ASP A 24 7.77 15.62 -9.18
CA ASP A 24 8.92 15.15 -8.42
C ASP A 24 8.74 13.71 -7.91
N GLU A 25 7.53 13.34 -7.47
CA GLU A 25 7.18 11.96 -7.13
C GLU A 25 7.27 11.03 -8.34
N GLN A 26 6.73 11.46 -9.49
CA GLN A 26 6.79 10.70 -10.75
C GLN A 26 8.24 10.35 -11.10
N HIS A 27 9.18 11.29 -10.94
CA HIS A 27 10.59 11.02 -11.14
C HIS A 27 11.09 9.86 -10.29
N PHE A 28 10.82 9.86 -8.98
CA PHE A 28 11.24 8.79 -8.09
C PHE A 28 10.60 7.45 -8.45
N VAL A 29 9.28 7.42 -8.67
CA VAL A 29 8.53 6.20 -8.98
C VAL A 29 8.99 5.60 -10.31
N VAL A 30 9.03 6.40 -11.38
CA VAL A 30 9.39 5.94 -12.73
C VAL A 30 10.84 5.48 -12.77
N ASP A 31 11.79 6.24 -12.23
CA ASP A 31 13.20 5.84 -12.24
C ASP A 31 13.42 4.56 -11.44
N THR A 32 12.73 4.41 -10.31
CA THR A 32 12.83 3.21 -9.47
C THR A 32 12.28 1.99 -10.21
N LEU A 33 11.05 2.07 -10.74
CA LEU A 33 10.43 0.97 -11.47
C LEU A 33 11.21 0.60 -12.73
N ASN A 34 11.68 1.59 -13.50
CA ASN A 34 12.51 1.35 -14.68
C ASN A 34 13.81 0.63 -14.35
N LYS A 35 14.41 0.92 -13.18
CA LYS A 35 15.64 0.24 -12.72
C LYS A 35 15.32 -1.18 -12.27
N LEU A 36 14.30 -1.37 -11.43
CA LEU A 36 13.91 -2.68 -10.91
C LEU A 36 13.52 -3.65 -12.03
N GLN A 37 12.74 -3.20 -13.02
CA GLN A 37 12.31 -4.02 -14.16
C GLN A 37 13.48 -4.53 -15.05
N LYS A 38 14.66 -3.90 -14.98
CA LYS A 38 15.87 -4.34 -15.70
C LYS A 38 16.68 -5.38 -14.95
N LEU A 39 16.42 -5.58 -13.66
CA LEU A 39 17.15 -6.55 -12.85
C LEU A 39 16.76 -7.98 -13.22
N LYS A 40 17.69 -8.91 -12.99
CA LYS A 40 17.45 -10.34 -13.24
C LYS A 40 16.38 -10.89 -12.29
N GLU A 41 16.29 -10.32 -11.10
CA GLU A 41 15.33 -10.65 -10.06
C GLU A 41 13.92 -10.14 -10.35
N TRP A 42 13.69 -9.30 -11.37
CA TRP A 42 12.36 -8.77 -11.68
C TRP A 42 11.31 -9.87 -11.84
N LYS A 43 11.70 -11.00 -12.44
CA LYS A 43 10.84 -12.17 -12.64
C LYS A 43 10.24 -12.75 -11.36
N ASP A 44 10.84 -12.44 -10.20
CA ASP A 44 10.44 -12.89 -8.87
C ASP A 44 10.13 -11.68 -7.95
N THR A 45 9.83 -10.51 -8.52
CA THR A 45 9.65 -9.25 -7.77
C THR A 45 8.20 -8.77 -7.84
N ALA A 46 7.67 -8.31 -6.70
CA ALA A 46 6.47 -7.49 -6.63
C ALA A 46 6.82 -6.14 -6.01
N VAL A 47 6.40 -5.05 -6.66
CA VAL A 47 6.49 -3.68 -6.13
C VAL A 47 5.10 -3.24 -5.73
N ILE A 48 4.93 -2.87 -4.46
CA ILE A 48 3.69 -2.33 -3.93
C ILE A 48 3.88 -0.83 -3.73
N ILE A 49 3.07 -0.02 -4.40
CA ILE A 49 3.01 1.43 -4.17
C ILE A 49 1.82 1.70 -3.27
N LEU A 50 2.07 2.32 -2.12
CA LEU A 50 1.08 2.69 -1.12
C LEU A 50 1.44 4.03 -0.49
N TYR A 51 0.44 4.70 0.06
CA TYR A 51 0.57 5.97 0.75
C TYR A 51 0.39 5.81 2.26
N ASP A 52 1.07 6.65 3.03
CA ASP A 52 1.01 6.69 4.50
C ASP A 52 -0.23 7.41 5.03
N ASP A 53 -0.67 8.47 4.36
CA ASP A 53 -1.92 9.17 4.68
C ASP A 53 -2.48 9.96 3.48
N SER A 54 -3.67 10.56 3.66
CA SER A 54 -4.38 11.35 2.63
C SER A 54 -4.00 12.82 2.56
N ASP A 55 -3.13 13.31 3.44
CA ASP A 55 -2.87 14.74 3.70
C ASP A 55 -4.15 15.52 4.11
N GLY A 56 -5.23 14.80 4.47
CA GLY A 56 -6.55 15.35 4.74
C GLY A 56 -7.36 15.72 3.49
N TRP A 57 -6.91 15.29 2.30
CA TRP A 57 -7.59 15.59 1.05
C TRP A 57 -8.93 14.85 0.95
N TYR A 58 -9.84 15.41 0.16
CA TYR A 58 -11.18 14.86 0.01
C TYR A 58 -11.16 13.50 -0.68
N ASP A 59 -11.72 12.49 -0.02
CA ASP A 59 -12.21 11.26 -0.63
C ASP A 59 -13.70 11.09 -0.27
N HIS A 60 -14.49 10.61 -1.22
CA HIS A 60 -15.95 10.51 -1.08
C HIS A 60 -16.39 9.28 -0.26
N VAL A 61 -15.50 8.32 -0.02
CA VAL A 61 -15.84 7.08 0.66
C VAL A 61 -15.81 7.31 2.16
N MET A 62 -16.93 7.06 2.82
CA MET A 62 -16.92 6.85 4.26
C MET A 62 -16.32 5.46 4.54
N PRO A 63 -15.11 5.37 5.13
CA PRO A 63 -14.46 4.08 5.36
C PRO A 63 -15.25 3.26 6.40
N PRO A 64 -15.23 1.92 6.30
CA PRO A 64 -15.83 1.07 7.32
C PRO A 64 -15.07 1.21 8.64
N ILE A 65 -15.82 1.42 9.73
CA ILE A 65 -15.26 1.49 11.08
C ILE A 65 -15.11 0.07 11.63
N LEU A 66 -13.95 -0.54 11.39
CA LEU A 66 -13.58 -1.88 11.87
C LEU A 66 -12.87 -1.86 13.22
N ASN A 67 -12.27 -0.72 13.60
CA ASN A 67 -11.74 -0.50 14.92
C ASN A 67 -12.32 0.77 15.52
N GLN A 68 -12.92 0.60 16.68
CA GLN A 68 -13.59 1.66 17.40
C GLN A 68 -12.63 2.25 18.41
N SER A 69 -12.80 3.53 18.72
CA SER A 69 -12.05 4.22 19.76
C SER A 69 -13.01 5.04 20.61
N ASN A 70 -12.69 5.17 21.89
CA ASN A 70 -13.50 5.91 22.85
C ASN A 70 -12.67 7.05 23.47
N ASP A 71 -12.05 7.87 22.62
CA ASP A 71 -11.58 9.21 23.01
C ASP A 71 -12.62 10.26 22.57
N PRO A 72 -13.43 10.79 23.51
CA PRO A 72 -14.46 11.77 23.20
C PRO A 72 -13.92 13.11 22.67
N LEU A 73 -12.60 13.38 22.79
CA LEU A 73 -11.98 14.60 22.29
C LEU A 73 -11.52 14.50 20.83
N GLN A 74 -11.22 13.29 20.34
CA GLN A 74 -10.59 13.09 19.03
C GLN A 74 -11.42 12.21 18.08
N ASP A 75 -12.22 11.28 18.60
CA ASP A 75 -12.84 10.21 17.82
C ASP A 75 -14.35 10.37 17.65
N VAL A 76 -14.78 11.58 17.27
CA VAL A 76 -16.21 11.88 17.08
C VAL A 76 -16.77 10.98 15.97
N SER A 77 -17.71 10.10 16.34
CA SER A 77 -18.33 9.07 15.47
C SER A 77 -17.54 7.77 15.25
N CYS A 78 -16.60 7.42 16.15
CA CYS A 78 -15.83 6.17 16.04
C CYS A 78 -16.32 4.98 16.90
N GLY A 79 -17.63 4.85 17.08
CA GLY A 79 -18.21 3.76 17.86
C GLY A 79 -17.80 3.77 19.35
N ILE A 80 -17.80 2.59 19.98
CA ILE A 80 -17.47 2.38 21.39
C ILE A 80 -16.45 1.24 21.50
N ALA A 81 -15.19 1.57 21.81
CA ALA A 81 -14.13 0.59 22.04
C ALA A 81 -14.47 -0.41 23.15
N LYS A 82 -14.01 -1.67 23.03
CA LYS A 82 -14.20 -2.68 24.06
C LYS A 82 -13.22 -2.47 25.22
N PRO A 83 -13.56 -2.91 26.44
CA PRO A 83 -12.60 -2.92 27.55
C PRO A 83 -11.32 -3.68 27.17
N GLY A 84 -10.17 -3.01 27.28
CA GLY A 84 -8.86 -3.58 26.95
C GLY A 84 -8.35 -3.23 25.54
N ASP A 85 -9.19 -2.66 24.67
CA ASP A 85 -8.73 -2.14 23.37
C ASP A 85 -7.82 -0.92 23.57
N TYR A 86 -6.82 -0.77 22.70
CA TYR A 86 -6.00 0.43 22.64
C TYR A 86 -6.83 1.63 22.22
N LYS A 87 -6.55 2.78 22.85
CA LYS A 87 -7.14 4.08 22.50
C LYS A 87 -6.52 4.63 21.22
N ASP A 88 -7.22 5.57 20.59
CA ASP A 88 -6.73 6.36 19.44
C ASP A 88 -6.42 5.53 18.20
N ARG A 89 -7.16 4.42 18.02
CA ARG A 89 -7.05 3.52 16.87
C ARG A 89 -8.31 3.49 16.03
N CYS A 90 -9.05 4.60 16.02
CA CYS A 90 -10.22 4.72 15.17
C CYS A 90 -9.86 4.39 13.72
N GLY A 91 -10.60 3.49 13.08
CA GLY A 91 -10.29 3.17 11.69
C GLY A 91 -11.23 2.20 10.99
N TYR A 92 -11.14 2.12 9.66
CA TYR A 92 -10.06 2.72 8.85
C TYR A 92 -10.16 4.23 8.66
N GLY A 93 -9.01 4.87 8.38
CA GLY A 93 -8.94 6.26 7.96
C GLY A 93 -9.34 6.45 6.48
N PRO A 94 -9.09 7.64 5.92
CA PRO A 94 -9.38 7.94 4.51
C PRO A 94 -8.71 6.94 3.55
N ARG A 95 -9.43 6.58 2.48
CA ARG A 95 -8.94 5.64 1.46
C ARG A 95 -7.70 6.18 0.76
N GLN A 96 -6.72 5.29 0.51
CA GLN A 96 -5.46 5.59 -0.14
C GLN A 96 -5.32 4.89 -1.49
N PRO A 97 -4.52 5.42 -2.43
CA PRO A 97 -4.07 4.65 -3.58
C PRO A 97 -3.22 3.43 -3.14
N LEU A 98 -3.43 2.31 -3.82
CA LEU A 98 -2.66 1.08 -3.64
C LEU A 98 -2.48 0.41 -5.00
N LEU A 99 -1.23 0.19 -5.41
CA LEU A 99 -0.89 -0.47 -6.66
C LEU A 99 0.05 -1.63 -6.42
N VAL A 100 -0.09 -2.68 -7.23
CA VAL A 100 0.84 -3.80 -7.32
C VAL A 100 1.37 -3.85 -8.73
N ILE A 101 2.70 -3.87 -8.87
CA ILE A 101 3.42 -3.94 -10.14
C ILE A 101 4.36 -5.14 -10.06
N SER A 102 4.12 -6.16 -10.88
CA SER A 102 4.84 -7.44 -10.83
C SER A 102 4.64 -8.19 -12.14
N PRO A 103 5.56 -9.10 -12.54
CA PRO A 103 5.29 -10.10 -13.58
C PRO A 103 4.05 -10.96 -13.31
N TYR A 104 3.60 -11.04 -12.06
CA TYR A 104 2.40 -11.79 -11.67
C TYR A 104 1.20 -10.89 -11.38
N ALA A 105 1.30 -9.57 -11.59
CA ALA A 105 0.17 -8.67 -11.36
C ALA A 105 -0.85 -8.81 -12.49
N LYS A 106 -2.14 -8.84 -12.17
CA LYS A 106 -3.21 -8.80 -13.18
C LYS A 106 -3.14 -7.48 -13.96
N GLU A 107 -3.09 -7.56 -15.29
CA GLU A 107 -2.97 -6.37 -16.14
C GLU A 107 -4.29 -5.60 -16.24
N ASN A 108 -4.21 -4.27 -16.12
CA ASN A 108 -5.36 -3.36 -16.24
C ASN A 108 -6.55 -3.79 -15.35
N TYR A 109 -6.25 -4.29 -14.16
CA TYR A 109 -7.21 -4.84 -13.22
C TYR A 109 -7.37 -3.94 -11.99
N VAL A 110 -8.61 -3.75 -11.56
CA VAL A 110 -8.95 -3.03 -10.33
C VAL A 110 -9.54 -4.02 -9.35
N ASP A 111 -8.80 -4.29 -8.28
CA ASP A 111 -9.30 -5.10 -7.17
C ASP A 111 -10.21 -4.25 -6.26
N HIS A 112 -11.26 -4.88 -5.75
CA HIS A 112 -12.23 -4.28 -4.83
C HIS A 112 -12.22 -4.92 -3.44
N THR A 113 -11.27 -5.83 -3.19
CA THR A 113 -11.02 -6.37 -1.85
C THR A 113 -10.73 -5.22 -0.88
N VAL A 114 -11.38 -5.25 0.29
CA VAL A 114 -11.12 -4.26 1.34
C VAL A 114 -9.74 -4.53 1.94
N THR A 115 -8.79 -3.65 1.64
CA THR A 115 -7.42 -3.69 2.14
C THR A 115 -7.14 -2.49 3.04
N ASN A 116 -6.07 -2.57 3.83
CA ASN A 116 -5.53 -1.46 4.60
C ASN A 116 -3.98 -1.54 4.56
N GLN A 117 -3.26 -0.61 5.19
CA GLN A 117 -1.79 -0.62 5.17
C GLN A 117 -1.16 -1.93 5.70
N ALA A 118 -1.77 -2.56 6.71
CA ALA A 118 -1.35 -3.85 7.24
C ALA A 118 -1.69 -5.04 6.31
N SER A 119 -2.38 -4.84 5.18
CA SER A 119 -2.48 -5.85 4.12
C SER A 119 -1.11 -6.14 3.48
N VAL A 120 -0.21 -5.16 3.44
CA VAL A 120 1.19 -5.38 2.99
C VAL A 120 1.93 -6.26 3.98
N LEU A 121 1.75 -6.03 5.29
CA LEU A 121 2.32 -6.88 6.33
C LEU A 121 1.79 -8.31 6.21
N LYS A 122 0.47 -8.47 6.09
CA LYS A 122 -0.15 -9.78 5.90
C LYS A 122 0.40 -10.51 4.67
N PHE A 123 0.56 -9.81 3.54
CA PHE A 123 1.16 -10.40 2.34
C PHE A 123 2.59 -10.91 2.58
N ILE A 124 3.40 -10.17 3.35
CA ILE A 124 4.74 -10.61 3.76
C ILE A 124 4.64 -11.83 4.69
N GLU A 125 3.77 -11.81 5.69
CA GLU A 125 3.60 -12.94 6.61
C GLU A 125 3.23 -14.23 5.87
N ASP A 126 2.29 -14.13 4.92
CA ASP A 126 1.80 -15.24 4.12
C ASP A 126 2.88 -15.75 3.14
N ASN A 127 3.58 -14.86 2.42
CA ASN A 127 4.59 -15.22 1.43
C ASN A 127 5.84 -15.90 2.03
N TRP A 128 6.24 -15.51 3.24
CA TRP A 128 7.39 -16.10 3.94
C TRP A 128 7.00 -17.07 5.07
N ASN A 129 5.71 -17.38 5.22
CA ASN A 129 5.17 -18.28 6.24
C ASN A 129 5.67 -17.91 7.66
N LEU A 130 5.64 -16.62 7.99
CA LEU A 130 6.18 -16.08 9.25
C LEU A 130 5.20 -16.21 10.42
N GLY A 131 3.92 -16.44 10.14
CA GLY A 131 2.83 -16.30 11.11
C GLY A 131 2.52 -14.81 11.39
N GLN A 132 1.45 -14.59 12.15
CA GLN A 132 0.98 -13.25 12.52
C GLN A 132 1.76 -12.68 13.70
N LEU A 133 1.75 -11.35 13.85
CA LEU A 133 2.33 -10.73 15.03
C LEU A 133 1.66 -11.19 16.34
N SER A 134 2.47 -11.20 17.41
CA SER A 134 2.07 -11.65 18.74
C SER A 134 1.07 -10.71 19.41
N ASP A 135 1.04 -9.43 19.05
CA ASP A 135 0.06 -8.48 19.58
C ASP A 135 -1.35 -8.87 19.09
N PRO A 136 -2.28 -9.22 20.00
CA PRO A 136 -3.66 -9.56 19.63
C PRO A 136 -4.43 -8.41 18.99
N GLN A 137 -3.95 -7.17 19.14
CA GLN A 137 -4.54 -5.97 18.56
C GLN A 137 -3.83 -5.51 17.27
N SER A 138 -2.84 -6.26 16.76
CA SER A 138 -2.31 -6.01 15.41
C SER A 138 -3.42 -6.12 14.36
N PHE A 139 -3.33 -5.31 13.31
CA PHE A 139 -4.31 -5.31 12.23
C PHE A 139 -4.05 -6.39 11.18
N ASP A 140 -2.86 -7.01 11.15
CA ASP A 140 -2.51 -8.11 10.23
C ASP A 140 -3.61 -9.20 10.17
N LYS A 141 -4.17 -9.60 11.31
CA LYS A 141 -5.23 -10.64 11.42
C LYS A 141 -6.56 -10.24 10.79
N LYS A 142 -6.81 -8.93 10.68
CA LYS A 142 -8.07 -8.34 10.18
C LYS A 142 -7.95 -7.81 8.76
N SER A 143 -6.73 -7.74 8.21
CA SER A 143 -6.45 -7.18 6.89
C SER A 143 -6.88 -8.11 5.77
N GLY A 144 -7.42 -7.52 4.70
CA GLY A 144 -7.67 -8.24 3.45
C GLY A 144 -6.36 -8.67 2.78
N SER A 145 -6.41 -9.76 2.01
CA SER A 145 -5.27 -10.23 1.21
C SER A 145 -5.06 -9.36 -0.03
N LEU A 146 -3.81 -9.28 -0.51
CA LEU A 146 -3.45 -8.70 -1.81
C LEU A 146 -3.47 -9.72 -2.95
N ASP A 147 -3.70 -11.01 -2.66
CA ASP A 147 -3.59 -12.09 -3.64
C ASP A 147 -4.51 -11.91 -4.84
N ASN A 148 -5.66 -11.25 -4.68
CA ASN A 148 -6.58 -11.01 -5.80
C ASN A 148 -6.02 -10.02 -6.83
N MET A 149 -4.95 -9.29 -6.53
CA MET A 149 -4.22 -8.44 -7.48
C MET A 149 -3.23 -9.25 -8.33
N PHE A 150 -3.00 -10.52 -8.02
CA PHE A 150 -2.05 -11.39 -8.70
C PHE A 150 -2.74 -12.51 -9.50
N ASP A 151 -2.11 -12.91 -10.60
CA ASP A 151 -2.32 -14.17 -11.31
C ASP A 151 -0.99 -14.95 -11.29
N PHE A 152 -0.88 -15.90 -10.38
CA PHE A 152 0.32 -16.74 -10.23
C PHE A 152 0.36 -17.91 -11.22
N GLU A 153 -0.73 -18.17 -11.95
CA GLU A 153 -0.79 -19.24 -12.95
C GLU A 153 -0.31 -18.75 -14.33
N HIS A 154 -0.58 -17.49 -14.67
CA HIS A 154 -0.29 -16.89 -15.98
C HIS A 154 0.63 -15.67 -15.89
N GLY A 155 1.68 -15.74 -15.08
CA GLY A 155 2.67 -14.66 -14.93
C GLY A 155 3.48 -14.34 -16.20
N ASP A 156 4.49 -13.47 -16.03
CA ASP A 156 5.34 -12.90 -17.08
C ASP A 156 4.64 -11.82 -17.94
N VAL A 157 3.88 -10.95 -17.27
CA VAL A 157 3.28 -9.77 -17.93
C VAL A 157 4.34 -8.79 -18.43
N ASP A 158 3.99 -8.04 -19.48
CA ASP A 158 4.90 -7.13 -20.16
C ASP A 158 5.44 -6.05 -19.23
N LYS A 159 6.74 -5.78 -19.33
CA LYS A 159 7.39 -4.66 -18.62
C LYS A 159 6.91 -3.33 -19.18
N LEU A 160 6.67 -2.36 -18.31
CA LEU A 160 6.29 -1.01 -18.66
C LEU A 160 7.43 -0.03 -18.33
N PHE A 161 8.14 0.42 -19.36
CA PHE A 161 9.14 1.48 -19.23
C PHE A 161 8.50 2.83 -19.54
N LEU A 162 8.67 3.79 -18.64
CA LEU A 162 8.14 5.14 -18.77
C LEU A 162 9.27 6.17 -18.82
N ASP A 163 9.00 7.32 -19.42
CA ASP A 163 9.86 8.50 -19.32
C ASP A 163 9.60 9.21 -17.97
N PRO A 164 10.61 9.45 -17.13
CA PRO A 164 10.41 10.03 -15.79
C PRO A 164 9.96 11.50 -15.82
N ILE A 165 10.18 12.22 -16.92
CA ILE A 165 9.74 13.61 -17.10
C ILE A 165 8.26 13.66 -17.46
N THR A 166 7.80 12.75 -18.31
CA THR A 166 6.44 12.84 -18.91
C THR A 166 5.45 11.80 -18.41
N GLY A 167 5.93 10.72 -17.77
CA GLY A 167 5.10 9.57 -17.40
C GLY A 167 4.62 8.74 -18.59
N LEU A 168 5.04 9.06 -19.82
CA LEU A 168 4.60 8.37 -21.04
C LEU A 168 5.46 7.14 -21.33
N ARG A 169 4.86 6.17 -22.03
CA ARG A 169 5.55 4.94 -22.45
C ARG A 169 6.74 5.27 -23.34
N LYS A 170 7.86 4.60 -23.05
CA LYS A 170 9.10 4.65 -23.83
C LYS A 170 9.23 3.48 -24.80
#